data_AF-A0A8H3WYB9-F1
#
_entry.id   AF-A0A8H3WYB9-F1
#
_cell.length_a   1.000
_cell.length_b   1.000
_cell.length_c   1.000
_cell.angle_alpha   90.00
_cell.angle_beta   90.00
_cell.angle_gamma   90.00
#
_symmetry.space_group_name_H-M   'P 1'
#
loop_
_entity.id
_entity.type
_entity.pdbx_description
1 polymer ?
#
loop_
_entity_poly.entity_id
_entity_poly.type
_entity_poly.pdbx_seq_one_letter_code
_entity_poly.pdbx_strand_id
1 'polypeptide(L)'
;MKSTFILFTLCLLFSAIATISAANVYKQRKRIVAVSEWRVARATLMKRHLYERDDLPSDNSSANTADNTVNTASPASPANPDNTADNNKYEGEPVSALVVPPDGDGGNSNPSDLSLNNGNDTSFEDRKKGSSSSSYSSSSSSSHSSSSSSSSTSAKITFYEGDVLKNAFCYGNGHLPSYNAKPSDMIGAMKMSGTSMCYKCVEIRCGSKSIIVKIIDACPTCGSSNDIDLTKSAFRELAPPVKGIVKINWRLLKSCPGDGDWPTFEEDEKDNKKEDNKKEDKKQKS
;
A
#
# COMPACT_ATOMS: atom_id res chain seq x y z
N MET A 1 -46.63 -41.12 30.14
CA MET A 1 -46.54 -39.85 29.39
C MET A 1 -45.27 -39.02 29.67
N LYS A 2 -44.65 -39.06 30.86
CA LYS A 2 -43.43 -38.26 31.13
C LYS A 2 -42.12 -38.83 30.54
N SER A 3 -42.02 -40.15 30.35
CA SER A 3 -40.80 -40.80 29.84
C SER A 3 -40.58 -40.61 28.33
N THR A 4 -41.65 -40.50 27.54
CA THR A 4 -41.56 -40.27 26.09
C THR A 4 -41.09 -38.86 25.73
N PHE A 5 -41.34 -37.86 26.59
CA PHE A 5 -40.86 -36.49 26.39
C PHE A 5 -39.34 -36.36 26.53
N ILE A 6 -38.72 -37.14 27.42
CA ILE A 6 -37.26 -37.10 27.65
C ILE A 6 -36.49 -37.72 26.48
N LEU A 7 -37.02 -38.80 25.88
CA LEU A 7 -36.39 -39.39 24.70
C LEU A 7 -36.45 -38.46 23.49
N PHE A 8 -37.55 -37.73 23.31
CA PHE A 8 -37.73 -36.82 22.19
C PHE A 8 -36.80 -35.61 22.28
N THR A 9 -36.62 -35.04 23.47
CA THR A 9 -35.72 -33.89 23.67
C THR A 9 -34.24 -34.27 23.52
N LEU A 10 -33.83 -35.44 24.02
CA LEU A 10 -32.46 -35.93 23.80
C LEU A 10 -32.17 -36.18 22.32
N CYS A 11 -33.12 -36.75 21.56
CA CYS A 11 -32.96 -37.00 20.13
C CYS A 11 -32.72 -35.69 19.34
N LEU A 12 -33.50 -34.64 19.63
CA LEU A 12 -33.33 -33.32 19.00
C LEU A 12 -31.98 -32.67 19.35
N LEU A 13 -31.50 -32.82 20.58
CA LEU A 13 -30.20 -32.32 21.01
C LEU A 13 -29.03 -33.02 20.31
N PHE A 14 -29.10 -34.35 20.16
CA PHE A 14 -28.09 -35.13 19.42
C PHE A 14 -28.07 -34.77 17.93
N SER A 15 -29.24 -34.57 17.30
CA SER A 15 -29.32 -34.10 15.91
C SER A 15 -28.71 -32.71 15.72
N ALA A 16 -28.98 -31.77 16.63
CA ALA A 16 -28.39 -30.42 16.56
C ALA A 16 -26.85 -30.44 16.69
N ILE A 17 -26.31 -31.22 17.63
CA ILE A 17 -24.86 -31.33 17.84
C ILE A 17 -24.16 -31.93 16.59
N ALA A 18 -24.75 -32.94 15.95
CA ALA A 18 -24.19 -33.54 14.74
C ALA A 18 -24.10 -32.54 13.56
N THR A 19 -25.08 -31.63 13.42
CA THR A 19 -25.07 -30.62 12.35
C THR A 19 -23.99 -29.56 12.53
N ILE A 20 -23.69 -29.15 13.77
CA ILE A 20 -22.66 -28.15 14.09
C ILE A 20 -21.25 -28.69 13.73
N SER A 21 -20.99 -29.97 14.00
CA SER A 21 -19.71 -30.60 13.66
C SER A 21 -19.45 -30.69 12.16
N ALA A 22 -20.47 -31.00 11.36
CA ALA A 22 -20.33 -31.10 9.90
C ALA A 22 -20.01 -29.74 9.24
N ALA A 23 -20.64 -28.66 9.70
CA ALA A 23 -20.40 -27.31 9.18
C ALA A 23 -18.96 -26.81 9.44
N ASN A 24 -18.41 -27.11 10.63
CA ASN A 24 -17.05 -26.74 10.98
C ASN A 24 -15.99 -27.52 10.18
N VAL A 25 -16.22 -28.83 9.95
CA VAL A 25 -15.32 -29.65 9.12
C VAL A 25 -15.34 -29.20 7.65
N TYR A 26 -16.50 -28.81 7.11
CA TYR A 26 -16.61 -28.28 5.75
C TYR A 26 -15.88 -26.93 5.58
N LYS A 27 -15.95 -26.03 6.57
CA LYS A 27 -15.25 -24.73 6.54
C LYS A 27 -13.72 -24.87 6.60
N GLN A 28 -13.20 -25.89 7.29
CA GLN A 28 -11.76 -26.15 7.37
C GLN A 28 -11.19 -26.71 6.05
N ARG A 29 -11.94 -27.57 5.33
CA ARG A 29 -11.45 -28.14 4.06
C ARG A 29 -11.31 -27.12 2.93
N LYS A 30 -12.18 -26.11 2.85
CA LYS A 30 -12.03 -25.00 1.86
C LYS A 30 -10.77 -24.16 2.06
N ARG A 31 -10.27 -24.03 3.30
CA ARG A 31 -9.04 -23.26 3.60
C ARG A 31 -7.77 -23.97 3.14
N ILE A 32 -7.74 -25.30 3.16
CA ILE A 32 -6.55 -26.07 2.79
C ILE A 32 -6.31 -26.03 1.27
N VAL A 33 -7.37 -26.11 0.46
CA VAL A 33 -7.27 -26.10 -1.01
C VAL A 33 -6.79 -24.73 -1.54
N ALA A 34 -7.23 -23.62 -0.95
CA ALA A 34 -6.81 -22.27 -1.35
C ALA A 34 -5.32 -21.97 -1.10
N VAL A 35 -4.72 -22.59 -0.07
CA VAL A 35 -3.29 -22.38 0.27
C VAL A 35 -2.36 -23.17 -0.65
N SER A 36 -2.79 -24.35 -1.14
CA SER A 36 -1.99 -25.14 -2.08
C SER A 36 -1.91 -24.51 -3.47
N GLU A 37 -2.98 -23.88 -3.96
CA GLU A 37 -3.00 -23.27 -5.29
C GLU A 37 -2.09 -22.02 -5.38
N TRP A 38 -1.98 -21.24 -4.29
CA TRP A 38 -1.06 -20.10 -4.21
C TRP A 38 0.42 -20.50 -4.28
N ARG A 39 0.80 -21.62 -3.65
CA ARG A 39 2.19 -22.11 -3.69
C ARG A 39 2.60 -22.55 -5.09
N VAL A 40 1.70 -23.17 -5.84
CA VAL A 40 1.95 -23.61 -7.23
C VAL A 40 1.97 -22.42 -8.21
N ALA A 41 1.09 -21.43 -8.02
CA ALA A 41 1.07 -20.22 -8.83
C ALA A 41 2.38 -19.40 -8.65
N ARG A 42 2.86 -19.26 -7.40
CA ARG A 42 4.12 -18.56 -7.10
C ARG A 42 5.35 -19.27 -7.68
N ALA A 43 5.39 -20.60 -7.64
CA ALA A 43 6.48 -21.38 -8.23
C ALA A 43 6.52 -21.25 -9.76
N THR A 44 5.36 -21.22 -10.41
CA THR A 44 5.26 -21.07 -11.87
C THR A 44 5.70 -19.67 -12.35
N LEU A 45 5.36 -18.62 -11.61
CA LEU A 45 5.79 -17.25 -11.92
C LEU A 45 7.31 -17.07 -11.80
N MET A 46 7.93 -17.68 -10.78
CA MET A 46 9.39 -17.64 -10.57
C MET A 46 10.16 -18.35 -11.69
N LYS A 47 9.64 -19.47 -12.21
CA LYS A 47 10.30 -20.20 -13.31
C LYS A 47 10.32 -19.44 -14.63
N ARG A 48 9.30 -18.63 -14.91
CA ARG A 48 9.25 -17.83 -16.15
C ARG A 48 10.32 -16.73 -16.16
N HIS A 49 10.67 -16.17 -15.00
CA HIS A 49 11.69 -15.11 -14.91
C HIS A 49 13.13 -15.58 -15.08
N LEU A 50 13.41 -16.88 -14.92
CA LEU A 50 14.77 -17.43 -15.08
C LEU A 50 15.09 -17.82 -16.53
N TYR A 51 14.08 -18.02 -17.38
CA TYR A 51 14.29 -18.46 -18.76
C TYR A 51 14.53 -17.31 -19.75
N GLU A 52 14.27 -16.06 -19.36
CA GLU A 52 14.33 -14.92 -20.28
C GLU A 52 15.65 -14.12 -20.17
N ARG A 53 16.65 -14.63 -19.45
CA ARG A 53 17.97 -13.98 -19.31
C ARG A 53 19.10 -14.60 -20.14
N ASP A 54 18.87 -15.71 -20.82
CA ASP A 54 19.96 -16.46 -21.48
C ASP A 54 20.07 -16.26 -23.01
N ASP A 55 19.18 -15.48 -23.65
CA ASP A 55 19.19 -15.28 -25.11
C ASP A 55 19.41 -13.80 -25.53
N LEU A 56 20.49 -13.16 -25.09
CA LEU A 56 20.97 -11.93 -25.73
C LEU A 56 22.45 -12.06 -26.13
N PRO A 57 22.77 -12.14 -27.44
CA PRO A 57 24.14 -12.17 -27.91
C PRO A 57 24.81 -10.82 -27.71
N SER A 58 26.06 -10.87 -27.26
CA SER A 58 26.94 -9.72 -27.04
C SER A 58 27.65 -9.34 -28.33
N ASP A 59 27.20 -8.27 -29.00
CA ASP A 59 27.93 -7.71 -30.15
C ASP A 59 28.60 -6.38 -29.80
N ASN A 60 29.92 -6.46 -29.62
CA ASN A 60 30.87 -5.38 -29.75
C ASN A 60 31.26 -5.24 -31.23
N SER A 61 31.01 -4.09 -31.87
CA SER A 61 31.98 -3.51 -32.84
C SER A 61 31.58 -2.12 -33.31
N SER A 62 32.53 -1.20 -33.16
CA SER A 62 32.62 0.08 -33.86
C SER A 62 33.16 -0.14 -35.28
N ALA A 63 32.52 0.43 -36.31
CA ALA A 63 33.17 1.10 -37.46
C ALA A 63 32.18 1.39 -38.61
N ASN A 64 32.41 2.53 -39.26
CA ASN A 64 31.73 3.10 -40.43
C ASN A 64 31.69 2.18 -41.66
N THR A 65 30.66 2.32 -42.50
CA THR A 65 30.70 2.85 -43.90
C THR A 65 29.41 2.49 -44.65
N ALA A 66 29.08 3.32 -45.64
CA ALA A 66 27.85 3.41 -46.40
C ALA A 66 27.50 2.25 -47.36
N ASP A 67 26.22 2.26 -47.72
CA ASP A 67 25.64 2.07 -49.06
C ASP A 67 25.01 0.70 -49.46
N ASN A 68 23.87 0.88 -50.14
CA ASN A 68 23.08 0.03 -51.04
C ASN A 68 22.16 -1.11 -50.55
N THR A 69 20.86 -0.79 -50.64
CA THR A 69 19.78 -1.49 -51.37
C THR A 69 19.85 -3.01 -51.58
N VAL A 70 18.80 -3.72 -51.15
CA VAL A 70 18.02 -4.69 -51.96
C VAL A 70 16.79 -5.17 -51.18
N ASN A 71 15.64 -5.17 -51.87
CA ASN A 71 14.36 -5.73 -51.46
C ASN A 71 14.43 -7.26 -51.37
N THR A 72 13.93 -7.86 -50.29
CA THR A 72 13.41 -9.25 -50.34
C THR A 72 12.44 -9.58 -49.22
N ALA A 73 11.21 -9.83 -49.63
CA ALA A 73 10.11 -10.66 -49.11
C ALA A 73 10.09 -11.18 -47.66
N SER A 74 8.91 -10.99 -47.04
CA SER A 74 8.37 -11.73 -45.89
C SER A 74 8.44 -13.25 -46.03
N PRO A 75 8.38 -13.94 -44.88
CA PRO A 75 7.45 -15.06 -44.74
C PRO A 75 6.50 -14.93 -43.55
N ALA A 76 5.39 -15.63 -43.73
CA ALA A 76 4.13 -15.56 -43.04
C ALA A 76 4.11 -16.05 -41.58
N SER A 77 3.14 -15.54 -40.83
CA SER A 77 2.62 -16.17 -39.60
C SER A 77 2.05 -17.56 -39.86
N PRO A 78 2.22 -18.53 -38.95
CA PRO A 78 1.30 -19.64 -38.84
C PRO A 78 0.07 -19.27 -38.01
N ALA A 79 -1.07 -19.71 -38.54
CA ALA A 79 -2.43 -19.47 -38.08
C ALA A 79 -2.73 -20.11 -36.71
N ASN A 80 -3.60 -19.43 -35.96
CA ASN A 80 -4.25 -19.90 -34.75
C ASN A 80 -5.56 -20.63 -35.15
N PRO A 81 -5.81 -21.88 -34.73
CA PRO A 81 -7.10 -22.51 -34.96
C PRO A 81 -8.13 -22.03 -33.91
N ASP A 82 -9.17 -21.43 -34.48
CA ASP A 82 -10.56 -21.34 -34.05
C ASP A 82 -11.01 -22.52 -33.16
N ASN A 83 -11.66 -22.18 -32.04
CA ASN A 83 -12.70 -23.02 -31.46
C ASN A 83 -13.76 -22.11 -30.84
N THR A 84 -14.73 -21.80 -31.70
CA THR A 84 -16.06 -21.29 -31.39
C THR A 84 -16.95 -22.42 -30.83
N ALA A 85 -18.02 -22.02 -30.13
CA ALA A 85 -19.13 -22.80 -29.55
C ALA A 85 -18.92 -23.28 -28.09
N ASP A 86 -19.84 -23.14 -27.15
CA ASP A 86 -21.24 -22.74 -27.24
C ASP A 86 -21.77 -22.33 -25.85
N ASN A 87 -22.53 -21.24 -25.84
CA ASN A 87 -23.79 -21.00 -25.14
C ASN A 87 -24.18 -21.85 -23.90
N ASN A 88 -24.40 -21.17 -22.78
CA ASN A 88 -25.60 -21.29 -21.93
C ASN A 88 -25.70 -20.03 -21.05
N LYS A 89 -26.60 -19.09 -21.32
CA LYS A 89 -28.02 -19.11 -20.92
C LYS A 89 -28.18 -19.39 -19.42
N TYR A 90 -28.18 -18.33 -18.62
CA TYR A 90 -28.95 -18.30 -17.38
C TYR A 90 -29.71 -16.98 -17.30
N GLU A 91 -31.02 -17.14 -17.22
CA GLU A 91 -32.02 -16.10 -17.20
C GLU A 91 -32.02 -15.37 -15.86
N GLY A 92 -32.27 -14.07 -15.91
CA GLY A 92 -32.56 -13.27 -14.73
C GLY A 92 -33.99 -13.52 -14.25
N GLU A 93 -34.21 -13.36 -12.96
CA GLU A 93 -35.48 -13.02 -12.31
C GLU A 93 -35.15 -12.43 -10.92
N PRO A 94 -36.06 -11.63 -10.33
CA PRO A 94 -35.72 -10.44 -9.55
C PRO A 94 -35.90 -10.62 -8.04
N VAL A 95 -35.20 -9.82 -7.23
CA VAL A 95 -35.59 -9.61 -5.82
C VAL A 95 -35.40 -8.15 -5.37
N SER A 96 -36.55 -7.48 -5.30
CA SER A 96 -37.03 -6.58 -4.25
C SER A 96 -36.16 -5.41 -3.77
N ALA A 97 -36.56 -4.23 -4.22
CA ALA A 97 -36.33 -2.94 -3.59
C ALA A 97 -36.85 -2.92 -2.15
N LEU A 98 -35.99 -2.56 -1.19
CA LEU A 98 -36.40 -2.09 0.13
C LEU A 98 -36.41 -0.57 0.13
N VAL A 99 -37.64 -0.06 0.20
CA VAL A 99 -38.01 1.31 0.52
C VAL A 99 -37.61 1.61 1.97
N VAL A 100 -36.86 2.69 2.21
CA VAL A 100 -36.77 3.34 3.52
C VAL A 100 -37.07 4.84 3.30
N PRO A 101 -38.01 5.43 4.07
CA PRO A 101 -38.59 6.75 3.83
C PRO A 101 -37.66 7.94 4.21
N PRO A 102 -37.97 9.16 3.71
CA PRO A 102 -37.36 10.41 4.13
C PRO A 102 -38.04 11.04 5.36
N ASP A 103 -37.43 12.13 5.84
CA ASP A 103 -37.87 13.10 6.87
C ASP A 103 -37.47 12.78 8.33
N GLY A 104 -36.88 13.69 9.12
CA GLY A 104 -36.60 15.11 8.91
C GLY A 104 -35.82 15.74 10.08
N ASP A 105 -35.48 17.02 9.89
CA ASP A 105 -35.45 18.16 10.84
C ASP A 105 -34.70 18.00 12.18
N GLY A 106 -33.86 18.89 12.70
CA GLY A 106 -33.54 20.30 12.48
C GLY A 106 -32.74 20.75 13.72
N GLY A 107 -31.89 21.77 13.60
CA GLY A 107 -31.18 22.29 14.79
C GLY A 107 -29.93 23.10 14.51
N ASN A 108 -30.11 24.23 13.82
CA ASN A 108 -29.14 25.33 13.81
C ASN A 108 -29.36 26.17 15.08
N SER A 109 -28.31 26.35 15.89
CA SER A 109 -28.28 27.31 16.99
C SER A 109 -26.94 28.04 16.99
N ASN A 110 -26.88 29.12 16.25
CA ASN A 110 -25.96 30.22 16.49
C ASN A 110 -26.77 31.36 17.14
N PRO A 111 -26.32 31.94 18.26
CA PRO A 111 -26.69 33.30 18.61
C PRO A 111 -25.47 34.22 18.56
N SER A 112 -25.51 35.14 17.61
CA SER A 112 -24.85 36.44 17.69
C SER A 112 -25.73 37.36 18.54
N ASP A 113 -25.17 38.01 19.56
CA ASP A 113 -25.56 39.38 20.00
C ASP A 113 -24.49 39.90 20.98
N LEU A 114 -23.61 40.82 20.58
CA LEU A 114 -23.65 42.29 20.73
C LEU A 114 -23.81 42.83 22.16
N SER A 115 -22.77 43.51 22.64
CA SER A 115 -22.75 44.91 23.12
C SER A 115 -21.44 45.14 23.90
N LEU A 116 -20.52 45.96 23.40
CA LEU A 116 -20.40 47.42 23.47
C LEU A 116 -19.93 47.97 24.84
N ASN A 117 -18.84 48.74 24.73
CA ASN A 117 -18.36 49.82 25.62
C ASN A 117 -17.61 49.35 26.89
N ASN A 118 -16.46 49.91 27.24
CA ASN A 118 -16.14 51.33 27.32
C ASN A 118 -14.64 51.59 27.14
N GLY A 119 -14.32 52.73 26.54
CA GLY A 119 -12.97 53.27 26.49
C GLY A 119 -12.49 53.76 27.86
N ASN A 120 -11.16 53.85 27.98
CA ASN A 120 -10.57 54.95 28.72
C ASN A 120 -9.28 55.39 28.04
N ASP A 121 -9.29 56.66 27.70
CA ASP A 121 -8.28 57.43 27.00
C ASP A 121 -7.48 58.18 28.08
N THR A 122 -6.17 57.97 28.16
CA THR A 122 -5.25 58.92 28.80
C THR A 122 -3.89 58.83 28.14
N SER A 123 -3.62 59.77 27.26
CA SER A 123 -2.29 60.25 26.88
C SER A 123 -1.56 60.85 28.10
N PHE A 124 -0.26 60.57 28.29
CA PHE A 124 0.82 61.57 28.21
C PHE A 124 2.21 61.00 28.57
N GLU A 125 3.16 61.37 27.71
CA GLU A 125 4.59 61.67 27.92
C GLU A 125 5.71 60.61 28.07
N ASP A 126 6.74 60.91 27.26
CA ASP A 126 8.09 60.36 27.12
C ASP A 126 8.89 60.17 28.42
N ARG A 127 9.76 59.15 28.43
CA ARG A 127 11.18 59.29 28.86
C ARG A 127 12.03 58.08 28.46
N LYS A 128 13.20 58.39 27.88
CA LYS A 128 14.31 57.49 27.55
C LYS A 128 14.99 56.88 28.78
N LYS A 129 15.61 55.71 28.53
CA LYS A 129 16.97 55.26 28.94
C LYS A 129 17.00 54.13 29.97
N GLY A 130 17.67 53.03 29.61
CA GLY A 130 18.22 52.07 30.59
C GLY A 130 18.34 50.64 30.07
N SER A 131 19.56 50.24 29.74
CA SER A 131 19.99 48.90 29.30
C SER A 131 19.52 47.74 30.17
N SER A 132 19.40 46.57 29.52
CA SER A 132 20.06 45.29 29.87
C SER A 132 19.07 44.13 29.79
N SER A 133 19.19 43.27 28.78
CA SER A 133 19.20 41.81 28.97
C SER A 133 19.21 41.06 27.64
N SER A 134 20.22 40.19 27.55
CA SER A 134 20.21 38.89 26.86
C SER A 134 19.75 38.85 25.40
N SER A 135 20.74 38.95 24.52
CA SER A 135 20.75 38.31 23.21
C SER A 135 20.49 36.80 23.35
N TYR A 136 19.25 36.37 23.13
CA TYR A 136 18.97 34.99 22.75
C TYR A 136 19.17 34.89 21.25
N SER A 137 20.20 34.12 20.87
CA SER A 137 20.48 33.80 19.48
C SER A 137 19.29 33.06 18.89
N SER A 138 18.54 33.74 18.03
CA SER A 138 17.63 33.12 17.09
C SER A 138 18.46 32.31 16.10
N SER A 139 18.61 31.02 16.39
CA SER A 139 19.08 30.01 15.44
C SER A 139 18.06 29.92 14.32
N SER A 140 18.35 30.64 13.24
CA SER A 140 17.76 30.43 11.93
C SER A 140 17.98 28.96 11.57
N SER A 141 16.95 28.14 11.78
CA SER A 141 16.84 26.83 11.16
C SER A 141 16.79 27.05 9.66
N SER A 142 17.96 27.03 9.04
CA SER A 142 18.13 26.94 7.60
C SER A 142 17.36 25.72 7.14
N SER A 143 16.16 25.96 6.61
CA SER A 143 15.38 24.97 5.90
C SER A 143 16.21 24.53 4.71
N HIS A 144 16.86 23.37 4.86
CA HIS A 144 17.53 22.63 3.80
C HIS A 144 16.48 22.20 2.78
N SER A 145 16.05 23.16 1.99
CA SER A 145 15.16 23.00 0.85
C SER A 145 16.01 22.36 -0.23
N SER A 146 16.32 21.08 -0.06
CA SER A 146 16.83 20.27 -1.15
C SER A 146 15.67 20.09 -2.13
N SER A 147 15.54 21.07 -3.02
CA SER A 147 14.74 21.04 -4.24
C SER A 147 15.31 19.96 -5.15
N SER A 148 15.13 18.71 -4.74
CA SER A 148 15.04 17.62 -5.70
C SER A 148 13.80 17.90 -6.52
N SER A 149 14.03 18.31 -7.77
CA SER A 149 13.04 18.38 -8.84
C SER A 149 12.54 16.96 -9.15
N SER A 150 11.89 16.35 -8.17
CA SER A 150 11.03 15.19 -8.38
C SER A 150 9.72 15.76 -8.89
N SER A 151 9.49 15.64 -10.19
CA SER A 151 8.21 15.91 -10.80
C SER A 151 7.12 15.19 -10.01
N SER A 152 6.19 15.95 -9.44
CA SER A 152 5.07 15.37 -8.69
C SER A 152 4.22 14.52 -9.64
N THR A 153 3.98 13.26 -9.27
CA THR A 153 3.24 12.31 -10.08
C THR A 153 1.77 12.31 -9.65
N SER A 154 0.85 12.54 -10.58
CA SER A 154 -0.59 12.41 -10.31
C SER A 154 -0.99 10.95 -10.21
N ALA A 155 -1.81 10.62 -9.20
CA ALA A 155 -2.19 9.26 -8.88
C ALA A 155 -3.53 9.19 -8.14
N LYS A 156 -4.01 7.99 -7.88
CA LYS A 156 -5.10 7.71 -6.94
C LYS A 156 -4.58 6.90 -5.75
N ILE A 157 -5.21 7.11 -4.60
CA ILE A 157 -5.05 6.24 -3.43
C ILE A 157 -6.35 5.52 -3.10
N THR A 158 -6.19 4.30 -2.62
CA THR A 158 -7.20 3.49 -1.95
C THR A 158 -6.65 3.03 -0.59
N PHE A 159 -7.37 2.16 0.12
CA PHE A 159 -6.80 1.47 1.27
C PHE A 159 -7.16 -0.01 1.31
N TYR A 160 -6.27 -0.79 1.93
CA TYR A 160 -6.43 -2.21 2.19
C TYR A 160 -6.28 -2.52 3.69
N GLU A 161 -6.95 -3.59 4.13
CA GLU A 161 -6.99 -4.01 5.53
C GLU A 161 -7.28 -5.50 5.67
N GLY A 162 -7.10 -6.04 6.87
CA GLY A 162 -7.40 -7.44 7.17
C GLY A 162 -6.30 -8.40 6.72
N ASP A 163 -6.68 -9.57 6.23
CA ASP A 163 -5.74 -10.67 5.96
C ASP A 163 -4.74 -10.35 4.82
N VAL A 164 -5.06 -9.39 3.96
CA VAL A 164 -4.15 -8.92 2.88
C VAL A 164 -2.94 -8.14 3.42
N LEU A 165 -2.93 -7.74 4.69
CA LEU A 165 -1.74 -7.15 5.34
C LEU A 165 -0.65 -8.19 5.66
N LYS A 166 -0.96 -9.49 5.52
CA LYS A 166 -0.01 -10.56 5.84
C LYS A 166 0.94 -10.83 4.68
N ASN A 167 2.19 -11.16 5.02
CA ASN A 167 3.26 -11.50 4.07
C ASN A 167 3.50 -10.41 3.03
N ALA A 168 3.78 -9.19 3.49
CA ALA A 168 4.08 -8.05 2.62
C ALA A 168 5.14 -8.42 1.57
N PHE A 169 4.82 -8.18 0.29
CA PHE A 169 5.54 -8.73 -0.87
C PHE A 169 7.06 -8.48 -0.86
N CYS A 170 7.49 -7.31 -0.37
CA CYS A 170 8.90 -6.97 -0.35
C CYS A 170 9.70 -7.84 0.63
N TYR A 171 9.07 -8.35 1.69
CA TYR A 171 9.69 -9.13 2.75
C TYR A 171 9.59 -10.65 2.53
N GLY A 172 10.32 -11.43 3.34
CA GLY A 172 10.30 -12.90 3.24
C GLY A 172 11.00 -13.44 1.98
N ASN A 173 11.91 -12.65 1.41
CA ASN A 173 12.85 -13.08 0.37
C ASN A 173 14.29 -12.96 0.90
N GLY A 174 15.15 -13.89 0.47
CA GLY A 174 16.57 -13.90 0.87
C GLY A 174 16.76 -13.91 2.39
N HIS A 175 17.49 -12.91 2.90
CA HIS A 175 17.85 -12.76 4.31
C HIS A 175 16.85 -11.95 5.14
N LEU A 176 15.85 -11.34 4.51
CA LEU A 176 14.88 -10.50 5.23
C LEU A 176 13.75 -11.36 5.80
N PRO A 177 13.42 -11.19 7.09
CA PRO A 177 12.32 -11.93 7.71
C PRO A 177 11.00 -11.58 7.02
N SER A 178 10.04 -12.51 7.06
CA SER A 178 8.68 -12.21 6.61
C SER A 178 8.05 -11.16 7.51
N TYR A 179 7.26 -10.27 6.93
CA TYR A 179 6.57 -9.21 7.67
C TYR A 179 5.06 -9.27 7.46
N ASN A 180 4.32 -9.17 8.56
CA ASN A 180 2.88 -8.96 8.56
C ASN A 180 2.63 -7.51 8.98
N ALA A 181 2.15 -6.70 8.05
CA ALA A 181 1.86 -5.30 8.31
C ALA A 181 0.72 -5.16 9.33
N LYS A 182 0.80 -4.10 10.11
CA LYS A 182 -0.26 -3.68 11.03
C LYS A 182 -1.13 -2.65 10.33
N PRO A 183 -2.43 -2.56 10.67
CA PRO A 183 -3.29 -1.50 10.16
C PRO A 183 -2.81 -0.07 10.50
N SER A 184 -1.92 0.07 11.50
CA SER A 184 -1.33 1.35 11.91
C SER A 184 -0.13 1.78 11.08
N ASP A 185 0.58 0.83 10.44
CA ASP A 185 1.84 1.14 9.75
C ASP A 185 1.62 2.17 8.64
N MET A 186 2.57 3.10 8.50
CA MET A 186 2.57 4.13 7.44
C MET A 186 3.17 3.55 6.16
N ILE A 187 2.47 2.58 5.57
CA ILE A 187 2.94 1.82 4.41
C ILE A 187 1.93 1.80 3.25
N GLY A 188 2.43 1.46 2.06
CA GLY A 188 1.63 1.37 0.84
C GLY A 188 2.01 0.18 -0.05
N ALA A 189 1.07 -0.19 -0.91
CA ALA A 189 1.23 -1.20 -1.95
C ALA A 189 1.10 -0.53 -3.33
N MET A 190 1.91 -0.95 -4.30
CA MET A 190 1.88 -0.40 -5.66
C MET A 190 1.91 -1.49 -6.72
N LYS A 191 1.37 -1.18 -7.90
CA LYS A 191 1.61 -2.01 -9.08
C LYS A 191 3.05 -1.81 -9.56
N MET A 192 3.85 -2.86 -9.45
CA MET A 192 5.28 -2.81 -9.80
C MET A 192 5.72 -4.06 -10.54
N SER A 193 6.77 -3.92 -11.36
CA SER A 193 7.48 -5.05 -11.96
C SER A 193 8.63 -5.47 -11.04
N GLY A 194 8.67 -6.74 -10.65
CA GLY A 194 9.63 -7.25 -9.67
C GLY A 194 9.54 -6.48 -8.34
N THR A 195 10.67 -5.99 -7.85
CA THR A 195 10.80 -5.28 -6.57
C THR A 195 11.13 -3.79 -6.74
N SER A 196 10.80 -3.20 -7.89
CA SER A 196 11.29 -1.87 -8.29
C SER A 196 10.92 -0.72 -7.33
N MET A 197 9.86 -0.87 -6.55
CA MET A 197 9.41 0.11 -5.54
C MET A 197 9.63 -0.34 -4.09
N CYS A 198 10.14 -1.55 -3.85
CA CYS A 198 10.35 -2.05 -2.50
C CYS A 198 11.26 -1.14 -1.68
N TYR A 199 10.84 -0.85 -0.45
CA TYR A 199 11.55 -0.05 0.56
C TYR A 199 11.76 1.41 0.22
N LYS A 200 11.17 1.89 -0.89
CA LYS A 200 11.18 3.30 -1.23
C LYS A 200 10.13 4.04 -0.42
N CYS A 201 10.47 5.25 0.01
CA CYS A 201 9.51 6.15 0.63
C CYS A 201 9.01 7.18 -0.35
N VAL A 202 7.70 7.44 -0.30
CA VAL A 202 7.04 8.46 -1.11
C VAL A 202 6.37 9.47 -0.20
N GLU A 203 6.47 10.74 -0.56
CA GLU A 203 5.65 11.79 0.07
C GLU A 203 4.37 11.95 -0.76
N ILE A 204 3.22 11.73 -0.12
CA ILE A 204 1.90 11.82 -0.73
C ILE A 204 1.23 13.10 -0.26
N ARG A 205 0.73 13.89 -1.21
CA ARG A 205 0.01 15.14 -0.96
C ARG A 205 -1.44 15.07 -1.45
N CYS A 206 -2.35 15.51 -0.60
CA CYS A 206 -3.77 15.65 -0.87
C CYS A 206 -4.28 16.99 -0.32
N GLY A 207 -4.42 17.99 -1.19
CA GLY A 207 -4.75 19.36 -0.76
C GLY A 207 -3.63 19.93 0.14
N SER A 208 -3.99 20.39 1.34
CA SER A 208 -3.03 20.90 2.34
C SER A 208 -2.37 19.81 3.19
N LYS A 209 -2.78 18.55 3.05
CA LYS A 209 -2.27 17.43 3.84
C LYS A 209 -1.14 16.70 3.11
N SER A 210 -0.16 16.23 3.88
CA SER A 210 0.95 15.43 3.39
C SER A 210 1.28 14.31 4.38
N ILE A 211 1.65 13.13 3.86
CA ILE A 211 2.21 12.03 4.65
C ILE A 211 3.38 11.41 3.91
N ILE A 212 4.23 10.69 4.65
CA ILE A 212 5.27 9.83 4.08
C ILE A 212 4.88 8.39 4.34
N VAL A 213 4.98 7.55 3.32
CA VAL A 213 4.77 6.11 3.46
C VAL A 213 5.91 5.32 2.82
N LYS A 214 6.21 4.15 3.37
CA LYS A 214 7.14 3.18 2.77
C LYS A 214 6.37 2.18 1.91
N ILE A 215 6.83 1.94 0.69
CA ILE A 215 6.24 0.92 -0.19
C ILE A 215 6.85 -0.43 0.15
N ILE A 216 6.02 -1.33 0.69
CA ILE A 216 6.47 -2.66 1.14
C ILE A 216 5.68 -3.82 0.53
N ASP A 217 4.63 -3.51 -0.22
CA ASP A 217 3.73 -4.54 -0.75
C ASP A 217 3.39 -4.30 -2.24
N ALA A 218 2.91 -5.34 -2.90
CA ALA A 218 2.50 -5.31 -4.29
C ALA A 218 0.98 -5.22 -4.41
N CYS A 219 0.51 -4.39 -5.32
CA CYS A 219 -0.91 -4.25 -5.65
C CYS A 219 -1.13 -4.57 -7.15
N PRO A 220 -1.27 -5.85 -7.53
CA PRO A 220 -1.48 -6.24 -8.93
C PRO A 220 -2.77 -5.66 -9.53
N THR A 221 -3.76 -5.41 -8.67
CA THR A 221 -5.09 -4.89 -9.03
C THR A 221 -5.15 -3.38 -9.11
N CYS A 222 -4.08 -2.66 -8.74
CA CYS A 222 -4.03 -1.20 -8.86
C CYS A 222 -4.10 -0.79 -10.34
N GLY A 223 -4.86 0.27 -10.63
CA GLY A 223 -5.20 0.68 -11.98
C GLY A 223 -3.97 1.10 -12.80
N SER A 224 -3.06 1.84 -12.17
CA SER A 224 -1.77 2.25 -12.75
C SER A 224 -0.59 1.92 -11.83
N SER A 225 0.63 2.01 -12.37
CA SER A 225 1.88 1.93 -11.59
C SER A 225 2.12 3.13 -10.67
N ASN A 226 1.28 4.18 -10.76
CA ASN A 226 1.37 5.36 -9.93
C ASN A 226 0.39 5.32 -8.77
N ASP A 227 -0.66 4.50 -8.85
CA ASP A 227 -1.66 4.37 -7.79
C ASP A 227 -1.08 3.63 -6.58
N ILE A 228 -1.52 4.02 -5.39
CA ILE A 228 -1.01 3.48 -4.13
C ILE A 228 -2.18 3.02 -3.27
N ASP A 229 -2.18 1.75 -2.90
CA ASP A 229 -3.12 1.20 -1.93
C ASP A 229 -2.51 1.31 -0.53
N LEU A 230 -3.09 2.11 0.35
CA LEU A 230 -2.50 2.45 1.66
C LEU A 230 -3.03 1.54 2.76
N THR A 231 -2.34 1.45 3.89
CA THR A 231 -3.03 1.00 5.11
C THR A 231 -4.16 1.98 5.44
N LYS A 232 -5.19 1.48 6.09
CA LYS A 232 -6.34 2.31 6.49
C LYS A 232 -5.96 3.50 7.37
N SER A 233 -4.96 3.36 8.23
CA SER A 233 -4.49 4.49 9.07
C SER A 233 -3.78 5.54 8.22
N ALA A 234 -2.87 5.14 7.33
CA ALA A 234 -2.21 6.08 6.41
C ALA A 234 -3.21 6.82 5.50
N PHE A 235 -4.22 6.11 4.96
CA PHE A 235 -5.26 6.76 4.17
C PHE A 235 -6.06 7.80 4.99
N ARG A 236 -6.39 7.47 6.24
CA ARG A 236 -7.20 8.33 7.12
C ARG A 236 -6.52 9.67 7.42
N GLU A 237 -5.20 9.72 7.43
CA GLU A 237 -4.46 10.97 7.58
C GLU A 237 -4.78 11.95 6.44
N LEU A 238 -4.94 11.43 5.22
CA LEU A 238 -5.23 12.25 4.03
C LEU A 238 -6.73 12.51 3.86
N ALA A 239 -7.58 11.49 4.01
CA ALA A 239 -9.02 11.60 3.75
C ALA A 239 -9.87 10.64 4.59
N PRO A 240 -11.17 10.96 4.82
CA PRO A 240 -12.09 10.03 5.47
C PRO A 240 -12.21 8.72 4.67
N PRO A 241 -12.11 7.53 5.31
CA PRO A 241 -12.18 6.24 4.60
C PRO A 241 -13.44 6.04 3.75
N VAL A 242 -14.56 6.68 4.10
CA VAL A 242 -15.82 6.64 3.32
C VAL A 242 -15.66 7.19 1.89
N LYS A 243 -14.62 8.00 1.61
CA LYS A 243 -14.32 8.47 0.25
C LYS A 243 -13.86 7.33 -0.66
N GLY A 244 -13.25 6.27 -0.10
CA GLY A 244 -12.76 5.09 -0.83
C GLY A 244 -11.55 5.37 -1.73
N ILE A 245 -11.73 6.22 -2.74
CA ILE A 245 -10.71 6.57 -3.73
C ILE A 245 -10.47 8.08 -3.72
N VAL A 246 -9.21 8.50 -3.62
CA VAL A 246 -8.84 9.93 -3.58
C VAL A 246 -7.72 10.22 -4.59
N LYS A 247 -7.85 11.32 -5.33
CA LYS A 247 -6.79 11.81 -6.23
C LYS A 247 -5.71 12.52 -5.42
N ILE A 248 -4.46 12.23 -5.72
CA ILE A 248 -3.29 12.76 -5.02
C ILE A 248 -2.21 13.17 -6.00
N ASN A 249 -1.18 13.83 -5.47
CA ASN A 249 0.13 13.84 -6.09
C ASN A 249 1.14 13.22 -5.13
N TRP A 250 2.13 12.49 -5.63
CA TRP A 250 3.23 12.02 -4.81
C TRP A 250 4.59 12.25 -5.47
N ARG A 251 5.64 12.22 -4.66
CA ARG A 251 7.02 12.23 -5.15
C ARG A 251 7.86 11.19 -4.42
N LEU A 252 8.82 10.62 -5.14
CA LEU A 252 9.80 9.72 -4.56
C LEU A 252 10.78 10.51 -3.68
N LEU A 253 11.04 10.01 -2.47
CA LEU A 253 12.06 10.55 -1.59
C LEU A 253 13.41 9.89 -1.87
N LYS A 254 14.50 10.64 -1.66
CA LYS A 254 15.88 10.13 -1.79
C LYS A 254 16.19 9.05 -0.76
N SER A 255 15.64 9.20 0.44
CA SER A 255 15.77 8.26 1.56
C SER A 255 14.48 8.28 2.38
N CYS A 256 14.24 7.19 3.10
CA CYS A 256 13.20 7.14 4.12
C CYS A 256 13.65 7.94 5.36
N PRO A 257 12.75 8.71 6.00
CA PRO A 257 12.97 9.21 7.36
C PRO A 257 13.15 8.07 8.36
N GLY A 258 13.96 8.29 9.41
CA GLY A 258 14.23 7.28 10.43
C GLY A 258 13.13 7.13 11.49
N ASP A 259 12.16 8.04 11.52
CA ASP A 259 11.10 8.15 12.52
C ASP A 259 9.73 7.64 12.04
N GLY A 260 9.67 6.98 10.88
CA GLY A 260 8.41 6.47 10.35
C GLY A 260 7.94 5.18 10.99
N ASP A 261 6.62 5.01 11.07
CA ASP A 261 5.97 3.80 11.57
C ASP A 261 5.93 2.71 10.47
N TRP A 262 7.09 2.09 10.21
CA TRP A 262 7.26 0.99 9.26
C TRP A 262 8.42 0.08 9.67
N PRO A 263 8.47 -1.18 9.17
CA PRO A 263 9.62 -2.05 9.38
C PRO A 263 10.91 -1.47 8.75
N THR A 264 12.05 -1.78 9.36
CA THR A 264 13.40 -1.31 8.97
C THR A 264 14.44 -2.44 8.86
N PHE A 265 14.01 -3.70 8.69
CA PHE A 265 14.90 -4.88 8.68
C PHE A 265 16.02 -4.81 7.62
N GLU A 266 15.80 -4.05 6.55
CA GLU A 266 16.79 -3.81 5.50
C GLU A 266 18.01 -2.97 5.93
N GLU A 267 17.92 -2.30 7.08
CA GLU A 267 19.03 -1.52 7.67
C GLU A 267 19.94 -2.43 8.50
N ASP A 268 19.35 -3.34 9.28
CA ASP A 268 20.07 -4.32 10.10
C ASP A 268 20.99 -5.22 9.25
N GLU A 269 20.52 -5.64 8.06
CA GLU A 269 21.33 -6.46 7.14
C GLU A 269 22.55 -5.69 6.59
N LYS A 270 22.40 -4.39 6.31
CA LYS A 270 23.52 -3.56 5.81
C LYS A 270 24.60 -3.41 6.86
N ASP A 271 24.22 -3.25 8.12
CA ASP A 271 25.19 -3.08 9.20
C ASP A 271 25.89 -4.38 9.54
N ASN A 272 25.17 -5.51 9.56
CA ASN A 272 25.79 -6.84 9.69
C ASN A 272 26.82 -7.11 8.59
N LYS A 273 26.49 -6.79 7.32
CA LYS A 273 27.42 -6.99 6.20
C LYS A 273 28.66 -6.10 6.29
N LYS A 274 28.52 -4.85 6.77
CA LYS A 274 29.68 -3.97 7.02
C LYS A 274 30.59 -4.53 8.10
N GLU A 275 30.02 -5.11 9.16
CA GLU A 275 30.79 -5.74 10.21
C GLU A 275 31.56 -6.97 9.72
N ASP A 276 30.93 -7.81 8.91
CA ASP A 276 31.56 -9.02 8.37
C ASP A 276 32.72 -8.70 7.43
N ASN A 277 32.53 -7.75 6.50
CA ASN A 277 33.61 -7.28 5.62
C ASN A 277 34.79 -6.73 6.44
N LYS A 278 34.51 -5.97 7.52
CA LYS A 278 35.56 -5.44 8.39
C LYS A 278 36.32 -6.54 9.15
N LYS A 279 35.68 -7.66 9.49
CA LYS A 279 36.32 -8.82 10.14
C LYS A 279 37.18 -9.59 9.15
N GLU A 280 36.75 -9.74 7.90
CA GLU A 280 37.53 -10.40 6.84
C GLU A 280 38.81 -9.61 6.49
N ASP A 281 38.70 -8.29 6.31
CA ASP A 281 39.85 -7.41 6.04
C ASP A 281 40.91 -7.48 7.17
N LYS A 282 40.46 -7.63 8.42
CA LYS A 282 41.36 -7.75 9.57
C LYS A 282 42.07 -9.10 9.63
N LYS A 283 41.45 -10.17 9.09
CA LYS A 283 42.01 -11.53 9.05
C LYS A 283 43.01 -11.72 7.90
N GLN A 284 42.90 -10.95 6.82
CA GLN A 284 43.88 -10.96 5.72
C GLN A 284 45.15 -10.14 6.02
N LYS A 285 45.12 -9.33 7.09
CA LYS A 285 46.25 -8.46 7.50
C LYS A 285 47.02 -8.98 8.71
N SER A 286 46.67 -10.16 9.21
CA SER A 286 47.33 -10.90 10.30
C SER A 286 47.98 -12.17 9.76
#